data_AF-A0A1G1W0M4-F1
#
_entry.id   AF-A0A1G1W0M4-F1
#
_cell.length_a   1.000
_cell.length_b   1.000
_cell.length_c   1.000
_cell.angle_alpha   90.00
_cell.angle_beta   90.00
_cell.angle_gamma   90.00
#
_symmetry.space_group_name_H-M   'P 1'
#
loop_
_entity.id
_entity.type
_entity.pdbx_description
1 polymer ?
#
loop_
_entity_poly.entity_id
_entity_poly.type
_entity_poly.pdbx_seq_one_letter_code
_entity_poly.pdbx_strand_id
1 'polypeptide(L)' 'MDAGRFRDCLDSERFKDEVLKDIADAQQVGAGGTPTLLIGKSSADGNIQAERIIGAQPYVVFQQTIEKYLN' A
#
# COMPACT_ATOMS: atom_id res chain seq x y z
N MET A 1 -15.23 17.81 -5.21
CA MET A 1 -15.81 17.03 -4.09
C MET A 1 -17.12 17.69 -3.69
N ASP A 2 -18.18 16.93 -3.50
CA ASP A 2 -19.43 17.45 -2.95
C ASP A 2 -19.40 17.36 -1.42
N ALA A 3 -19.63 18.48 -0.72
CA ALA A 3 -19.48 18.55 0.73
C ALA A 3 -20.57 17.75 1.48
N GLY A 4 -21.77 17.62 0.91
CA GLY A 4 -22.84 16.80 1.48
C GLY A 4 -22.47 15.33 1.44
N ARG A 5 -22.12 14.83 0.25
CA ARG A 5 -21.69 13.45 0.04
C ARG A 5 -20.44 13.09 0.84
N PHE A 6 -19.51 14.02 1.04
CA PHE A 6 -18.33 13.77 1.87
C PHE A 6 -18.70 13.57 3.34
N ARG A 7 -19.57 14.42 3.90
CA ARG A 7 -20.04 14.25 5.28
C ARG A 7 -20.76 12.93 5.47
N ASP A 8 -21.68 12.57 4.58
CA ASP A 8 -22.38 11.28 4.66
C ASP A 8 -21.39 10.09 4.63
N CYS A 9 -20.38 10.17 3.76
CA CYS A 9 -19.32 9.16 3.71
C CYS A 9 -18.51 9.08 5.01
N LEU A 10 -18.16 10.23 5.62
CA LEU A 10 -17.39 10.30 6.86
C LEU A 10 -18.20 9.80 8.06
N ASP A 11 -19.45 10.28 8.19
CA ASP A 11 -20.31 10.06 9.35
C ASP A 11 -20.89 8.64 9.38
N SER A 12 -21.05 8.00 8.22
CA SER A 12 -21.57 6.63 8.14
C SER A 12 -20.62 5.57 8.72
N GLU A 13 -19.35 5.90 8.94
CA GLU A 13 -18.28 4.96 9.33
C GLU A 13 -18.17 3.70 8.45
N ARG A 14 -18.80 3.68 7.27
CA ARG A 14 -19.00 2.45 6.47
C ARG A 14 -17.73 1.73 6.04
N PHE A 15 -16.58 2.40 6.12
CA PHE A 15 -15.26 1.87 5.76
C PHE A 15 -14.30 1.73 6.95
N LYS A 16 -14.76 2.01 8.18
CA LYS A 16 -13.92 1.99 9.37
C LYS A 16 -13.24 0.65 9.57
N ASP A 17 -14.00 -0.44 9.46
CA ASP A 17 -13.48 -1.79 9.64
C ASP A 17 -12.49 -2.17 8.53
N GLU A 18 -12.75 -1.74 7.28
CA GLU A 18 -11.83 -1.97 6.17
C GLU A 18 -10.51 -1.20 6.39
N VAL A 19 -10.57 0.05 6.85
CA VAL A 19 -9.36 0.83 7.17
C VAL A 19 -8.57 0.20 8.32
N LEU A 20 -9.25 -0.32 9.35
CA LEU A 20 -8.59 -1.04 10.45
C LEU A 20 -7.96 -2.35 9.98
N LYS A 21 -8.62 -3.06 9.07
CA LYS A 21 -8.08 -4.25 8.42
C LYS A 21 -6.83 -3.90 7.61
N ASP A 22 -6.85 -2.85 6.80
CA ASP A 22 -5.68 -2.41 6.03
C ASP A 22 -4.48 -2.04 6.94
N ILE A 23 -4.75 -1.42 8.09
CA ILE A 23 -3.71 -1.14 9.10
C ILE A 23 -3.12 -2.45 9.64
N ALA A 24 -3.95 -3.45 9.94
CA ALA A 24 -3.50 -4.75 10.43
C ALA A 24 -2.69 -5.51 9.36
N ASP A 25 -3.16 -5.51 8.11
CA ASP A 25 -2.46 -6.12 6.97
C ASP A 25 -1.08 -5.46 6.76
N ALA A 26 -1.00 -4.13 6.85
CA ALA A 26 0.28 -3.39 6.81
C ALA A 26 1.25 -3.81 7.94
N GLN A 27 0.74 -3.99 9.16
CA GLN A 27 1.55 -4.45 10.29
C GLN A 27 2.09 -5.86 10.08
N GLN A 28 1.28 -6.78 9.53
CA GLN A 28 1.70 -8.16 9.25
C GLN A 28 2.88 -8.24 8.28
N VAL A 29 2.93 -7.33 7.30
CA VAL A 29 4.04 -7.23 6.32
C VAL A 29 5.18 -6.31 6.79
N GLY A 30 5.13 -5.84 8.04
CA GLY A 30 6.16 -5.01 8.67
C GLY A 30 6.22 -3.57 8.13
N ALA A 31 5.14 -3.05 7.55
CA ALA A 31 5.01 -1.65 7.16
C ALA A 31 4.64 -0.79 8.38
N GLY A 32 5.62 -0.48 9.22
CA GLY A 32 5.43 0.26 10.47
C GLY A 32 5.38 1.80 10.35
N GLY A 33 5.57 2.35 9.14
CA GLY A 33 5.57 3.78 8.89
C GLY A 33 5.33 4.12 7.42
N THR A 34 5.02 5.37 7.11
CA THR A 34 4.65 5.80 5.76
C THR A 34 5.63 6.83 5.16
N PRO A 35 5.82 6.83 3.83
CA PRO A 35 5.38 5.78 2.91
C PRO A 35 6.23 4.51 3.07
N THR A 36 5.59 3.34 2.98
CA THR A 36 6.28 2.05 2.77
C THR A 36 5.69 1.46 1.50
N LEU A 37 6.54 1.08 0.55
CA LEU A 37 6.14 0.46 -0.71
C LEU A 37 6.64 -0.98 -0.76
N LEU A 38 5.86 -1.85 -1.37
CA LEU A 38 6.23 -3.22 -1.71
C LEU A 38 6.29 -3.33 -3.22
N ILE A 39 7.46 -3.64 -3.79
CA ILE A 39 7.67 -3.80 -5.23
C ILE A 39 8.15 -5.21 -5.49
N GLY A 40 7.43 -5.95 -6.32
CA GLY A 40 7.71 -7.34 -6.61
C GLY A 40 6.98 -7.84 -7.84
N LYS A 41 7.14 -9.13 -8.15
CA LYS A 41 6.45 -9.79 -9.25
C LYS A 41 5.26 -10.58 -8.72
N SER A 42 4.10 -10.38 -9.31
CA SER A 42 2.91 -11.20 -9.02
C SER A 42 3.08 -12.60 -9.58
N SER A 43 2.79 -13.62 -8.78
CA SER A 43 2.71 -15.01 -9.20
C SER A 43 1.30 -15.38 -9.66
N ALA A 44 1.17 -16.51 -10.36
CA ALA A 44 -0.10 -16.97 -10.95
C ALA A 44 -1.18 -17.31 -9.90
N ASP A 45 -0.76 -17.59 -8.67
CA ASP A 45 -1.62 -17.86 -7.50
C ASP A 45 -1.99 -16.59 -6.71
N GLY A 46 -1.62 -15.40 -7.21
CA GLY A 46 -1.99 -14.11 -6.62
C GLY A 46 -1.07 -13.62 -5.50
N ASN A 47 0.03 -14.31 -5.21
CA ASN A 47 1.03 -13.85 -4.26
C ASN A 47 2.01 -12.86 -4.91
N ILE A 48 2.73 -12.08 -4.09
CA ILE A 48 3.80 -11.20 -4.56
C ILE A 48 5.03 -11.45 -3.69
N GLN A 49 6.13 -11.87 -4.30
CA GLN A 49 7.45 -11.80 -3.66
C GLN A 49 8.02 -10.40 -3.89
N ALA A 50 8.00 -9.56 -2.85
CA ALA A 50 8.34 -8.13 -2.95
C ALA A 50 9.55 -7.72 -2.11
N GLU A 51 10.29 -6.74 -2.65
CA GLU A 51 11.24 -5.91 -1.92
C GLU A 51 10.48 -4.73 -1.28
N ARG A 52 10.81 -4.43 -0.02
CA ARG A 52 10.20 -3.32 0.72
C ARG A 52 11.07 -2.07 0.62
N ILE A 53 10.47 -0.95 0.22
CA ILE A 53 11.09 0.38 0.16
C ILE A 53 10.48 1.24 1.27
N ILE A 54 11.31 1.76 2.18
CA ILE A 54 10.87 2.50 3.36
C ILE A 54 11.18 4.00 3.20
N GLY A 55 10.17 4.82 3.48
CA GLY A 55 10.25 6.28 3.43
C GLY A 55 10.17 6.83 2.00
N ALA A 56 10.20 8.15 1.90
CA ALA A 56 10.29 8.83 0.63
C ALA A 56 11.70 8.60 0.04
N GLN A 57 11.78 7.79 -1.01
CA GLN A 57 13.03 7.48 -1.71
C GLN A 57 13.12 8.23 -3.05
N PRO A 58 14.34 8.46 -3.59
CA PRO A 58 14.51 9.01 -4.93
C PRO A 58 13.97 8.08 -6.03
N TYR A 59 13.61 8.68 -7.18
CA TYR A 59 13.13 7.95 -8.36
C TYR A 59 14.01 6.75 -8.75
N VAL A 60 15.34 6.91 -8.71
CA VAL A 60 16.29 5.86 -9.13
C VAL A 60 16.14 4.58 -8.31
N VAL A 61 15.78 4.67 -7.02
CA VAL A 61 15.55 3.49 -6.18
C VAL A 61 14.36 2.69 -6.71
N PHE A 62 13.27 3.37 -7.04
CA PHE A 62 12.08 2.73 -7.61
C PHE A 62 12.37 2.11 -8.98
N GLN A 63 13.06 2.85 -9.86
CA GLN A 63 13.43 2.36 -11.18
C GLN A 63 14.23 1.07 -11.08
N GLN A 64 15.32 1.08 -10.30
CA GLN A 64 16.18 -0.09 -10.13
C GLN A 64 15.43 -1.28 -9.54
N THR A 65 14.60 -1.07 -8.51
CA THR A 65 13.84 -2.17 -7.91
C THR A 65 12.83 -2.75 -8.89
N ILE A 66 12.12 -1.94 -9.67
CA ILE A 66 11.19 -2.43 -10.69
C ILE A 66 11.93 -3.24 -11.76
N GLU A 67 13.05 -2.73 -12.28
CA GLU A 67 13.87 -3.41 -13.29
C GLU A 67 14.37 -4.79 -12.80
N LYS A 68 14.71 -4.95 -11.51
CA LYS A 68 15.08 -6.25 -10.92
C LYS A 68 13.98 -7.31 -11.06
N TYR A 69 12.70 -6.92 -11.02
CA TYR A 69 11.55 -7.85 -11.06
C TYR A 69 10.97 -8.07 -12.46
N LEU A 70 11.44 -7.33 -13.47
CA LEU A 70 11.03 -7.47 -14.87
C LEU A 70 11.96 -8.38 -15.68
N ASN A 71 13.24 -8.44 -15.31
CA ASN A 71 14.26 -9.30 -15.91
C ASN A 71 14.21 -10.73 -15.35
#